data_AF-A0A948UQC4-F1
#
_entry.id   AF-A0A948UQC4-F1
#
_cell.length_a   1.000
_cell.length_b   1.000
_cell.length_c   1.000
_cell.angle_alpha   90.00
_cell.angle_beta   90.00
_cell.angle_gamma   90.00
#
_symmetry.space_group_name_H-M   'P 1'
#
loop_
_entity.id
_entity.type
_entity.pdbx_description
1 polymer ?
#
loop_
_entity_poly.entity_id
_entity_poly.type
_entity_poly.pdbx_seq_one_letter_code
_entity_poly.pdbx_strand_id
1 'polypeptide(L)'
;MKNKTTPSKHRSRHTNRNTKPINKKNFNTKGGISAGMTYAILAILIAFAGGSLMIGSIAPISTTSPTGGQPVITLPIQANPAKNNLQLFTFPGATYTPTPSPTPTPQPTHEPEPTYEPEPTGDESPPDESCFPEGTKILLANKKQKNIEEIKIGDKVMGYDGTKQMPQTVLRLEAPIRDHLYKLTFADGSILKLTNEHPLFTSDGWKSISPENTAAENPRLLVGVLAVGDLVLDSKNNFIKIISMEYIPGKIQTYNLKSVTGFNNFYADGKLAHNKDGVAL
;
A
#
# COMPACT_ATOMS: atom_id res chain seq x y z
N MET A 1 14.08 -10.28 -105.87
CA MET A 1 14.69 -11.24 -104.93
C MET A 1 13.68 -11.54 -103.81
N LYS A 2 13.37 -12.83 -103.61
CA LYS A 2 13.00 -13.59 -102.37
C LYS A 2 12.39 -12.79 -101.19
N ASN A 3 11.35 -13.21 -100.47
CA ASN A 3 10.53 -14.42 -100.44
C ASN A 3 9.27 -14.14 -99.60
N LYS A 4 8.20 -14.91 -99.86
CA LYS A 4 7.02 -15.15 -99.00
C LYS A 4 7.43 -15.68 -97.62
N THR A 5 6.57 -15.58 -96.59
CA THR A 5 5.79 -16.72 -96.00
C THR A 5 4.99 -16.26 -94.75
N THR A 6 3.86 -16.92 -94.57
CA THR A 6 2.65 -16.77 -93.74
C THR A 6 2.76 -17.29 -92.27
N PRO A 7 1.67 -17.24 -91.44
CA PRO A 7 1.71 -17.14 -89.97
C PRO A 7 1.47 -18.47 -89.20
N SER A 8 1.53 -18.44 -87.86
CA SER A 8 1.12 -19.56 -87.00
C SER A 8 0.30 -19.12 -85.77
N LYS A 9 -0.89 -19.73 -85.63
CA LYS A 9 -1.75 -19.73 -84.44
C LYS A 9 -1.24 -20.79 -83.45
N HIS A 10 -1.29 -20.50 -82.16
CA HIS A 10 -1.42 -21.57 -81.16
C HIS A 10 -2.44 -21.23 -80.07
N ARG A 11 -3.37 -22.17 -79.89
CA ARG A 11 -4.48 -22.23 -78.94
C ARG A 11 -4.08 -23.18 -77.80
N SER A 12 -4.32 -22.84 -76.54
CA SER A 12 -4.42 -23.78 -75.41
C SER A 12 -5.06 -23.07 -74.20
N ARG A 13 -6.37 -23.26 -73.97
CA ARG A 13 -7.02 -24.15 -72.97
C ARG A 13 -7.05 -23.60 -71.54
N HIS A 14 -8.28 -23.32 -71.12
CA HIS A 14 -8.77 -23.19 -69.74
C HIS A 14 -8.31 -24.33 -68.83
N THR A 15 -7.95 -23.98 -67.59
CA THR A 15 -8.34 -24.76 -66.40
C THR A 15 -8.75 -23.83 -65.27
N ASN A 16 -10.05 -23.88 -64.96
CA ASN A 16 -10.70 -23.28 -63.81
C ASN A 16 -10.43 -24.17 -62.58
N ARG A 17 -9.97 -23.61 -61.46
CA ARG A 17 -9.99 -24.29 -60.15
C ARG A 17 -10.56 -23.34 -59.10
N ASN A 18 -11.81 -23.66 -58.75
CA ASN A 18 -12.55 -23.22 -57.57
C ASN A 18 -11.71 -23.36 -56.28
N THR A 19 -11.46 -22.25 -55.59
CA THR A 19 -11.10 -22.26 -54.16
C THR A 19 -12.35 -21.88 -53.36
N LYS A 20 -12.90 -22.86 -52.62
CA LYS A 20 -13.95 -22.68 -51.62
C LYS A 20 -13.46 -21.78 -50.47
N PRO A 21 -14.30 -20.90 -49.90
CA PRO A 21 -13.92 -20.09 -48.75
C PRO A 21 -13.90 -20.92 -47.46
N ILE A 22 -12.83 -20.81 -46.68
CA ILE A 22 -12.66 -21.45 -45.38
C ILE A 22 -13.45 -20.68 -44.32
N ASN A 23 -14.27 -21.42 -43.60
CA ASN A 23 -15.27 -21.01 -42.62
C ASN A 23 -14.61 -20.47 -41.33
N LYS A 24 -14.86 -19.20 -40.97
CA LYS A 24 -14.46 -18.61 -39.67
C LYS A 24 -15.36 -19.17 -38.57
N LYS A 25 -14.83 -20.01 -37.69
CA LYS A 25 -15.49 -20.38 -36.43
C LYS A 25 -15.19 -19.32 -35.36
N ASN A 26 -16.18 -18.51 -35.03
CA ASN A 26 -16.16 -17.65 -33.85
C ASN A 26 -16.33 -18.55 -32.60
N PHE A 27 -15.30 -18.65 -31.77
CA PHE A 27 -15.43 -19.18 -30.41
C PHE A 27 -15.84 -18.05 -29.49
N ASN A 28 -17.12 -18.04 -29.10
CA ASN A 28 -17.68 -17.16 -28.08
C ASN A 28 -17.81 -17.98 -26.79
N THR A 29 -16.81 -17.94 -25.92
CA THR A 29 -16.87 -18.60 -24.60
C THR A 29 -17.47 -17.65 -23.57
N LYS A 30 -18.80 -17.61 -23.50
CA LYS A 30 -19.50 -17.15 -22.29
C LYS A 30 -19.67 -18.33 -21.34
N GLY A 31 -18.67 -18.56 -20.49
CA GLY A 31 -18.79 -19.46 -19.35
C GLY A 31 -19.44 -18.73 -18.18
N GLY A 32 -20.77 -18.70 -18.11
CA GLY A 32 -21.49 -18.22 -16.94
C GLY A 32 -21.54 -19.32 -15.88
N ILE A 33 -21.02 -19.04 -14.69
CA ILE A 33 -21.14 -19.92 -13.52
C ILE A 33 -22.64 -19.99 -13.16
N SER A 34 -23.22 -21.18 -13.16
CA SER A 34 -24.62 -21.36 -12.80
C SER A 34 -24.83 -21.05 -11.32
N ALA A 35 -26.00 -20.51 -10.95
CA ALA A 35 -26.31 -20.15 -9.56
C ALA A 35 -26.05 -21.29 -8.56
N GLY A 36 -26.26 -22.55 -8.97
CA GLY A 36 -25.99 -23.73 -8.14
C GLY A 36 -24.50 -23.93 -7.81
N MET A 37 -23.59 -23.54 -8.70
CA MET A 37 -22.15 -23.64 -8.48
C MET A 37 -21.64 -22.52 -7.55
N THR A 38 -22.28 -21.34 -7.59
CA THR A 38 -22.02 -20.25 -6.64
C THR A 38 -22.41 -20.63 -5.21
N TYR A 39 -23.55 -21.32 -5.02
CA TYR A 39 -23.95 -21.81 -3.69
C TYR A 39 -23.04 -22.92 -3.17
N ALA A 40 -22.53 -23.79 -4.05
CA ALA A 40 -21.56 -24.82 -3.65
C ALA A 40 -20.22 -24.20 -3.19
N ILE A 41 -19.72 -23.19 -3.90
CA ILE A 41 -18.49 -22.47 -3.51
C ILE A 41 -18.70 -21.70 -2.20
N LEU A 42 -19.85 -21.05 -2.01
CA LEU A 42 -20.17 -20.34 -0.78
C LEU A 42 -20.32 -21.28 0.43
N ALA A 43 -20.93 -22.45 0.24
CA ALA A 43 -21.07 -23.46 1.29
C ALA A 43 -19.71 -24.05 1.71
N ILE A 44 -18.80 -24.27 0.76
CA ILE A 44 -17.43 -24.71 1.04
C ILE A 44 -16.68 -23.62 1.83
N LEU A 45 -16.80 -22.35 1.45
CA LEU A 45 -16.16 -21.25 2.18
C LEU A 45 -16.69 -21.09 3.63
N ILE A 46 -17.99 -21.28 3.85
CA ILE A 46 -18.58 -21.23 5.21
C ILE A 46 -18.13 -22.43 6.05
N ALA A 47 -18.00 -23.63 5.47
CA ALA A 47 -17.50 -24.80 6.18
C ALA A 47 -16.01 -24.66 6.59
N PHE A 48 -15.19 -23.97 5.79
CA PHE A 48 -13.80 -23.67 6.15
C PHE A 48 -13.67 -22.49 7.12
N ALA A 49 -14.57 -21.50 7.10
CA ALA A 49 -14.59 -20.40 8.08
C ALA A 49 -15.17 -20.81 9.44
N GLY A 50 -16.09 -21.78 9.48
CA GLY A 50 -16.72 -22.29 10.72
C GLY A 50 -15.87 -23.31 11.50
N GLY A 51 -14.76 -23.78 10.94
CA GLY A 51 -13.90 -24.81 11.55
C GLY A 51 -12.87 -24.32 12.57
N SER A 52 -12.74 -23.01 12.80
CA SER A 52 -11.68 -22.43 13.65
C SER A 52 -12.16 -21.85 14.98
N LEU A 53 -13.39 -22.12 15.42
CA LEU A 53 -13.90 -21.71 16.73
C LEU A 53 -14.22 -22.92 17.60
N MET A 54 -13.20 -23.65 18.04
CA MET A 54 -13.17 -24.40 19.31
C MET A 54 -11.76 -24.95 19.54
N ILE A 55 -11.02 -24.38 20.49
CA ILE A 55 -10.24 -25.06 21.56
C ILE A 55 -9.52 -23.96 22.34
N GLY A 56 -10.04 -23.71 23.54
CA GLY A 56 -9.49 -22.76 24.51
C GLY A 56 -10.09 -23.07 25.88
N SER A 57 -9.87 -24.29 26.37
CA SER A 57 -10.23 -24.70 27.72
C SER A 57 -9.33 -24.00 28.72
N ILE A 58 -9.76 -22.85 29.23
CA ILE A 58 -9.25 -22.31 30.50
C ILE A 58 -10.06 -22.94 31.63
N ALA A 59 -9.41 -23.82 32.40
CA ALA A 59 -9.94 -24.27 33.69
C ALA A 59 -10.07 -23.05 34.62
N PRO A 60 -11.12 -22.94 35.45
CA PRO A 60 -11.20 -21.90 36.44
C PRO A 60 -10.06 -22.07 37.46
N ILE A 61 -9.18 -21.09 37.52
CA ILE A 61 -8.21 -20.96 38.60
C ILE A 61 -9.02 -20.79 39.88
N SER A 62 -8.93 -21.77 40.78
CA SER A 62 -9.44 -21.65 42.14
C SER A 62 -8.55 -20.65 42.87
N THR A 63 -8.95 -19.38 42.90
CA THR A 63 -8.31 -18.38 43.75
C THR A 63 -8.75 -18.64 45.18
N THR A 64 -7.78 -19.06 45.99
CA THR A 64 -7.90 -19.19 47.44
C THR A 64 -8.37 -17.87 48.06
N SER A 65 -9.37 -17.97 48.94
CA SER A 65 -9.87 -16.88 49.80
C SER A 65 -8.75 -16.15 50.51
N PRO A 66 -8.81 -14.81 50.65
CA PRO A 66 -7.94 -14.08 51.55
C PRO A 66 -8.30 -14.43 53.01
N THR A 67 -7.31 -14.97 53.71
CA THR A 67 -7.33 -15.22 55.14
C THR A 67 -7.39 -13.89 55.90
N GLY A 68 -8.43 -13.72 56.71
CA GLY A 68 -8.43 -13.01 58.00
C GLY A 68 -7.92 -11.56 58.08
N GLY A 69 -8.85 -10.63 58.29
CA GLY A 69 -8.70 -9.66 59.38
C GLY A 69 -8.25 -8.22 59.07
N GLN A 70 -8.80 -7.55 58.06
CA GLN A 70 -8.75 -6.09 57.96
C GLN A 70 -10.13 -5.54 57.56
N PRO A 71 -10.72 -4.58 58.31
CA PRO A 71 -12.01 -4.01 57.95
C PRO A 71 -11.89 -3.10 56.72
N VAL A 72 -12.66 -3.40 55.68
CA VAL A 72 -12.86 -2.51 54.53
C VAL A 72 -13.83 -1.39 54.96
N ILE A 73 -13.33 -0.17 55.07
CA ILE A 73 -14.16 1.02 55.32
C ILE A 73 -14.69 1.52 53.97
N THR A 74 -15.93 1.18 53.64
CA THR A 74 -16.67 1.85 52.56
C THR A 74 -17.33 3.12 53.11
N LEU A 75 -16.81 4.29 52.75
CA LEU A 75 -17.51 5.56 52.96
C LEU A 75 -18.49 5.78 51.79
N PRO A 76 -19.80 5.89 52.02
CA PRO A 76 -20.73 6.31 50.98
C PRO A 76 -20.50 7.80 50.66
N ILE A 77 -20.29 8.13 49.38
CA ILE A 77 -20.32 9.51 48.90
C ILE A 77 -21.78 9.96 48.90
N GLN A 78 -22.17 10.71 49.93
CA GLN A 78 -23.46 11.38 49.99
C GLN A 78 -23.35 12.73 49.28
N ALA A 79 -23.93 12.85 48.09
CA ALA A 79 -24.07 14.12 47.40
C ALA A 79 -25.01 15.05 48.22
N ASN A 80 -24.46 16.16 48.71
CA ASN A 80 -25.22 17.21 49.38
C ASN A 80 -25.56 18.31 48.37
N PRO A 81 -26.84 18.56 48.01
CA PRO A 81 -27.20 19.49 46.94
C PRO A 81 -27.27 20.97 47.40
N ALA A 82 -26.61 21.33 48.51
CA ALA A 82 -26.77 22.66 49.12
C ALA A 82 -25.46 23.42 49.33
N LYS A 83 -24.65 23.62 48.27
CA LYS A 83 -23.66 24.72 48.16
C LYS A 83 -23.44 25.13 46.70
N ASN A 84 -24.45 25.78 46.09
CA ASN A 84 -24.27 26.61 44.89
C ASN A 84 -23.91 28.02 45.35
N ASN A 85 -22.65 28.42 45.20
CA ASN A 85 -22.19 29.78 45.49
C ASN A 85 -21.51 30.42 44.27
N LEU A 86 -22.23 30.57 43.17
CA LEU A 86 -21.96 31.61 42.19
C LEU A 86 -23.23 32.45 42.03
N GLN A 87 -23.37 33.51 42.83
CA GLN A 87 -24.32 34.57 42.55
C GLN A 87 -23.64 35.58 41.64
N LEU A 88 -24.14 35.70 40.41
CA LEU A 88 -23.71 36.70 39.44
C LEU A 88 -24.39 38.04 39.80
N PHE A 89 -23.61 39.00 40.32
CA PHE A 89 -24.09 40.36 40.54
C PHE A 89 -24.20 41.09 39.19
N THR A 90 -25.40 41.54 38.83
CA THR A 90 -25.64 42.41 37.68
C THR A 90 -25.27 43.85 38.05
N PHE A 91 -24.24 44.41 37.41
CA PHE A 91 -23.91 45.83 37.51
C PHE A 91 -24.70 46.63 36.44
N PRO A 92 -25.51 47.65 36.81
CA PRO A 92 -26.09 48.55 35.83
C PRO A 92 -25.03 49.61 35.47
N GLY A 93 -24.53 49.61 34.23
CA GLY A 93 -23.64 50.71 33.78
C GLY A 93 -22.71 50.48 32.58
N ALA A 94 -22.93 49.48 31.72
CA ALA A 94 -22.12 49.34 30.50
C ALA A 94 -22.83 49.97 29.29
N THR A 95 -22.34 51.13 28.85
CA THR A 95 -22.73 51.79 27.61
C THR A 95 -22.14 51.00 26.43
N TYR A 96 -22.99 50.54 25.50
CA TYR A 96 -22.53 49.85 24.30
C TYR A 96 -21.91 50.85 23.32
N THR A 97 -20.64 50.63 22.96
CA THR A 97 -19.97 51.35 21.88
C THR A 97 -20.36 50.70 20.54
N PRO A 98 -20.71 51.47 19.49
CA PRO A 98 -21.08 50.86 18.21
C PRO A 98 -19.86 50.23 17.52
N THR A 99 -20.07 49.02 17.02
CA THR A 99 -19.13 48.23 16.22
C THR A 99 -18.81 48.93 14.88
N PRO A 100 -17.54 49.08 14.47
CA PRO A 100 -17.20 49.61 13.16
C PRO A 100 -17.52 48.61 12.04
N SER A 101 -18.02 49.14 10.92
CA SER A 101 -18.38 48.40 9.69
C SER A 101 -17.12 47.87 8.98
N PRO A 102 -17.13 46.65 8.38
CA PRO A 102 -15.96 46.09 7.73
C PRO A 102 -15.58 46.82 6.43
N THR A 103 -14.29 47.10 6.27
CA THR A 103 -13.65 47.60 5.05
C THR A 103 -13.64 46.51 3.96
N PRO A 104 -13.92 46.81 2.68
CA PRO A 104 -13.84 45.81 1.61
C PRO A 104 -12.39 45.39 1.34
N THR A 105 -12.16 44.07 1.29
CA THR A 105 -10.87 43.43 1.00
C THR A 105 -10.44 43.64 -0.46
N PRO A 106 -9.19 44.05 -0.74
CA PRO A 106 -8.68 44.10 -2.11
C PRO A 106 -8.44 42.69 -2.69
N GLN A 107 -8.76 42.52 -3.97
CA GLN A 107 -8.53 41.30 -4.74
C GLN A 107 -7.03 41.14 -5.08
N PRO A 108 -6.39 39.97 -4.87
CA PRO A 108 -4.96 39.82 -5.10
C PRO A 108 -4.62 39.69 -6.59
N THR A 109 -3.67 40.51 -7.03
CA THR A 109 -2.96 40.42 -8.31
C THR A 109 -2.03 39.20 -8.28
N HIS A 110 -1.96 38.44 -9.38
CA HIS A 110 -1.05 37.30 -9.52
C HIS A 110 0.43 37.75 -9.48
N GLU A 111 1.16 37.27 -8.47
CA GLU A 111 2.60 37.47 -8.27
C GLU A 111 3.35 36.16 -8.63
N PRO A 112 4.53 36.20 -9.27
CA PRO A 112 5.18 34.99 -9.83
C PRO A 112 5.68 34.01 -8.76
N GLU A 113 5.57 32.71 -9.08
CA GLU A 113 5.92 31.58 -8.19
C GLU A 113 7.37 31.64 -7.66
N PRO A 114 7.59 31.49 -6.34
CA PRO A 114 8.93 31.41 -5.77
C PRO A 114 9.52 30.00 -5.89
N THR A 115 10.80 29.96 -6.29
CA THR A 115 11.68 28.80 -6.31
C THR A 115 11.81 28.18 -4.92
N TYR A 116 11.48 26.89 -4.77
CA TYR A 116 11.46 26.18 -3.50
C TYR A 116 12.86 25.75 -3.05
N GLU A 117 13.35 26.32 -1.96
CA GLU A 117 14.45 25.79 -1.13
C GLU A 117 13.84 25.43 0.23
N PRO A 118 13.91 24.17 0.71
CA PRO A 118 13.20 23.79 1.93
C PRO A 118 13.90 24.32 3.18
N GLU A 119 13.24 25.24 3.89
CA GLU A 119 13.60 25.59 5.28
C GLU A 119 13.12 24.52 6.28
N PRO A 120 13.85 24.30 7.40
CA PRO A 120 13.55 23.23 8.35
C PRO A 120 12.50 23.66 9.37
N THR A 121 11.28 23.15 9.26
CA THR A 121 10.25 23.29 10.30
C THR A 121 10.39 22.20 11.36
N GLY A 122 10.53 22.62 12.63
CA GLY A 122 10.54 21.73 13.79
C GLY A 122 9.17 21.10 14.07
N ASP A 123 9.25 19.83 14.50
CA ASP A 123 8.33 19.10 15.38
C ASP A 123 6.83 19.09 15.00
N GLU A 124 6.47 18.22 14.05
CA GLU A 124 5.68 17.00 14.25
C GLU A 124 5.69 16.25 12.90
N SER A 125 6.51 15.20 12.79
CA SER A 125 6.52 14.38 11.58
C SER A 125 5.13 13.74 11.40
N PRO A 126 4.48 13.88 10.23
CA PRO A 126 3.17 13.27 9.99
C PRO A 126 3.22 11.75 10.26
N PRO A 127 2.08 11.16 10.67
CA PRO A 127 2.01 9.81 11.21
C PRO A 127 2.69 8.83 10.26
N ASP A 128 3.66 8.10 10.82
CA ASP A 128 4.36 6.92 10.32
C ASP A 128 4.16 6.66 8.83
N GLU A 129 5.12 7.15 8.04
CA GLU A 129 5.11 6.87 6.61
C GLU A 129 6.14 5.81 6.22
N SER A 130 5.65 4.76 5.54
CA SER A 130 6.39 3.67 4.93
C SER A 130 7.58 4.18 4.12
N CYS A 131 8.81 3.97 4.61
CA CYS A 131 10.03 4.45 3.94
C CYS A 131 11.19 3.44 3.97
N PHE A 132 12.22 3.71 3.16
CA PHE A 132 13.50 3.00 3.10
C PHE A 132 14.65 3.96 3.38
N PRO A 133 15.76 3.52 4.00
CA PRO A 133 16.91 4.38 4.25
C PRO A 133 17.70 4.68 2.96
N GLU A 134 18.55 5.71 3.01
CA GLU A 134 19.50 6.00 1.94
C GLU A 134 20.32 4.77 1.50
N GLY A 135 20.69 4.73 0.23
CA GLY A 135 21.47 3.65 -0.37
C GLY A 135 20.68 2.41 -0.78
N THR A 136 19.40 2.32 -0.38
CA THR A 136 18.48 1.26 -0.82
C THR A 136 18.39 1.23 -2.35
N LYS A 137 18.59 0.06 -2.96
CA LYS A 137 18.63 -0.09 -4.42
C LYS A 137 17.24 -0.32 -4.99
N ILE A 138 16.80 0.61 -5.83
CA ILE A 138 15.54 0.52 -6.57
C ILE A 138 15.78 -0.12 -7.94
N LEU A 139 14.96 -1.11 -8.30
CA LEU A 139 15.02 -1.74 -9.61
C LEU A 139 14.39 -0.85 -10.68
N LEU A 140 15.19 -0.43 -11.66
CA LEU A 140 14.74 0.34 -12.80
C LEU A 140 14.11 -0.54 -13.88
N ALA A 141 13.30 0.06 -14.76
CA ALA A 141 12.65 -0.63 -15.86
C ALA A 141 13.66 -1.30 -16.83
N ASN A 142 14.86 -0.73 -16.95
CA ASN A 142 15.97 -1.28 -17.76
C ASN A 142 16.78 -2.37 -17.04
N LYS A 143 16.30 -2.87 -15.89
CA LYS A 143 16.94 -3.89 -15.03
C LYS A 143 18.22 -3.47 -14.34
N LYS A 144 18.65 -2.21 -14.49
CA LYS A 144 19.70 -1.64 -13.63
C LYS A 144 19.11 -1.27 -12.27
N GLN A 145 20.00 -0.94 -11.34
CA GLN A 145 19.63 -0.42 -10.03
C GLN A 145 20.12 1.01 -9.87
N LYS A 146 19.42 1.76 -9.03
CA LYS A 146 19.75 3.13 -8.65
C LYS A 146 19.42 3.31 -7.18
N ASN A 147 20.18 4.13 -6.46
CA ASN A 147 19.85 4.38 -5.06
C ASN A 147 18.55 5.18 -4.95
N ILE A 148 17.79 4.93 -3.89
CA ILE A 148 16.49 5.58 -3.70
C ILE A 148 16.60 7.11 -3.62
N GLU A 149 17.67 7.64 -3.04
CA GLU A 149 17.94 9.08 -2.95
C GLU A 149 18.27 9.74 -4.31
N GLU A 150 18.60 8.95 -5.33
CA GLU A 150 18.92 9.42 -6.68
C GLU A 150 17.74 9.27 -7.67
N ILE A 151 16.64 8.65 -7.24
CA ILE A 151 15.41 8.50 -8.03
C ILE A 151 14.77 9.88 -8.21
N LYS A 152 14.28 10.15 -9.42
CA LYS A 152 13.60 11.40 -9.77
C LYS A 152 12.20 11.14 -10.29
N ILE A 153 11.32 12.13 -10.14
CA ILE A 153 10.02 12.12 -10.83
C ILE A 153 10.27 11.95 -12.34
N GLY A 154 9.50 11.05 -12.96
CA GLY A 154 9.69 10.65 -14.35
C GLY A 154 10.62 9.44 -14.57
N ASP A 155 11.41 9.02 -13.58
CA ASP A 155 12.16 7.78 -13.67
C ASP A 155 11.21 6.58 -13.82
N LYS A 156 11.63 5.59 -14.62
CA LYS A 156 10.88 4.36 -14.83
C LYS A 156 11.44 3.24 -13.94
N VAL A 157 10.62 2.80 -13.00
CA VAL A 157 10.93 1.72 -12.06
C VAL A 157 10.17 0.46 -12.43
N MET A 158 10.60 -0.68 -11.88
CA MET A 158 9.91 -1.94 -12.05
C MET A 158 8.99 -2.18 -10.85
N GLY A 159 7.73 -2.53 -11.12
CA GLY A 159 6.84 -3.13 -10.13
C GLY A 159 6.23 -4.42 -10.66
N TYR A 160 5.07 -4.80 -10.14
CA TYR A 160 4.47 -6.13 -10.29
C TYR A 160 2.95 -6.01 -10.39
N ASP A 161 2.35 -6.67 -11.38
CA ASP A 161 0.90 -6.63 -11.65
C ASP A 161 0.11 -7.78 -11.02
N GLY A 162 0.73 -8.56 -10.14
CA GLY A 162 0.18 -9.81 -9.62
C GLY A 162 0.54 -11.05 -10.44
N THR A 163 1.10 -10.88 -11.65
CA THR A 163 1.52 -11.97 -12.53
C THR A 163 2.96 -11.85 -12.99
N LYS A 164 3.41 -10.65 -13.33
CA LYS A 164 4.73 -10.37 -13.88
C LYS A 164 5.20 -8.96 -13.55
N GLN A 165 6.48 -8.74 -13.79
CA GLN A 165 7.08 -7.42 -13.63
C GLN A 165 6.64 -6.46 -14.73
N MET A 166 6.24 -5.25 -14.33
CA MET A 166 5.74 -4.21 -15.21
C MET A 166 6.44 -2.86 -14.94
N PRO A 167 6.94 -2.17 -15.98
CA PRO A 167 7.46 -0.81 -15.85
C PRO A 167 6.38 0.17 -15.40
N GLN A 168 6.77 1.13 -14.59
CA GLN A 168 5.89 2.20 -14.08
C GLN A 168 6.71 3.47 -13.85
N THR A 169 6.06 4.63 -13.94
CA THR A 169 6.72 5.94 -13.85
C THR A 169 6.52 6.51 -12.45
N VAL A 170 7.59 7.02 -11.85
CA VAL A 170 7.55 7.73 -10.57
C VAL A 170 6.85 9.07 -10.74
N LEU A 171 5.83 9.32 -9.92
CA LEU A 171 5.02 10.54 -9.95
C LEU A 171 5.27 11.45 -8.74
N ARG A 172 5.55 10.86 -7.58
CA ARG A 172 5.80 11.60 -6.34
C ARG A 172 6.85 10.89 -5.50
N LEU A 173 7.66 11.68 -4.81
CA LEU A 173 8.71 11.24 -3.89
C LEU A 173 8.50 11.89 -2.53
N GLU A 174 8.93 11.19 -1.48
CA GLU A 174 8.99 11.69 -0.11
C GLU A 174 10.35 11.35 0.50
N ALA A 175 10.84 12.21 1.39
CA ALA A 175 12.15 12.04 2.03
C ALA A 175 12.15 12.47 3.52
N PRO A 176 11.34 11.83 4.39
CA PRO A 176 11.29 12.18 5.81
C PRO A 176 12.48 11.58 6.60
N ILE A 177 12.77 12.17 7.75
CA ILE A 177 13.64 11.55 8.78
C ILE A 177 12.77 10.67 9.67
N ARG A 178 13.19 9.42 9.91
CA ARG A 178 12.46 8.42 10.73
C ARG A 178 13.41 7.72 11.70
N ASP A 179 12.88 7.12 12.78
CA ASP A 179 13.68 6.43 13.81
C ASP A 179 13.21 5.00 14.14
N HIS A 180 12.22 4.49 13.41
CA HIS A 180 11.63 3.17 13.61
C HIS A 180 12.07 2.14 12.55
N LEU A 181 13.37 2.11 12.24
CA LEU A 181 13.94 1.26 11.19
C LEU A 181 14.19 -0.18 11.67
N TYR A 182 13.93 -1.15 10.80
CA TYR A 182 14.28 -2.55 10.97
C TYR A 182 15.21 -3.03 9.85
N LYS A 183 16.08 -3.98 10.18
CA LYS A 183 16.89 -4.75 9.23
C LYS A 183 16.37 -6.18 9.16
N LEU A 184 16.00 -6.59 7.96
CA LEU A 184 15.60 -7.94 7.62
C LEU A 184 16.77 -8.64 6.96
N THR A 185 17.14 -9.81 7.49
CA THR A 185 18.11 -10.71 6.84
C THR A 185 17.36 -11.88 6.23
N PHE A 186 17.69 -12.21 4.98
CA PHE A 186 17.05 -13.27 4.22
C PHE A 186 17.94 -14.51 4.10
N ALA A 187 17.34 -15.67 3.81
CA ALA A 187 18.04 -16.95 3.72
C ALA A 187 19.10 -17.01 2.61
N ASP A 188 19.01 -16.15 1.60
CA ASP A 188 20.00 -16.02 0.52
C ASP A 188 21.16 -15.05 0.87
N GLY A 189 21.18 -14.53 2.11
CA GLY A 189 22.16 -13.56 2.58
C GLY A 189 21.85 -12.11 2.19
N SER A 190 20.78 -11.86 1.42
CA SER A 190 20.35 -10.50 1.13
C SER A 190 19.79 -9.81 2.38
N ILE A 191 19.85 -8.48 2.37
CA ILE A 191 19.39 -7.62 3.47
C ILE A 191 18.43 -6.59 2.90
N LEU A 192 17.36 -6.28 3.63
CA LEU A 192 16.50 -5.13 3.39
C LEU A 192 16.38 -4.33 4.69
N LYS A 193 16.46 -3.01 4.61
CA LYS A 193 16.15 -2.13 5.75
C LYS A 193 14.93 -1.28 5.42
N LEU A 194 13.98 -1.18 6.33
CA LEU A 194 12.69 -0.51 6.12
C LEU A 194 12.05 -0.09 7.44
N THR A 195 11.10 0.84 7.40
CA THR A 195 10.27 1.17 8.57
C THR A 195 9.30 0.03 8.90
N ASN A 196 8.83 -0.08 10.16
CA ASN A 196 8.06 -1.24 10.62
C ASN A 196 6.67 -1.38 9.98
N GLU A 197 6.05 -0.29 9.58
CA GLU A 197 4.78 -0.21 8.86
C GLU A 197 4.89 -0.53 7.37
N HIS A 198 6.09 -0.63 6.81
CA HIS A 198 6.29 -0.76 5.36
C HIS A 198 5.88 -2.15 4.84
N PRO A 199 4.83 -2.28 4.00
CA PRO A 199 4.35 -3.58 3.58
C PRO A 199 5.23 -4.24 2.51
N LEU A 200 5.52 -5.52 2.72
CA LEU A 200 6.18 -6.40 1.76
C LEU A 200 5.19 -7.43 1.22
N PHE A 201 5.36 -7.81 -0.04
CA PHE A 201 4.54 -8.85 -0.64
C PHE A 201 5.10 -10.23 -0.30
N THR A 202 4.28 -11.03 0.39
CA THR A 202 4.63 -12.39 0.81
C THR A 202 3.82 -13.45 0.07
N SER A 203 4.12 -14.73 0.30
CA SER A 203 3.32 -15.83 -0.23
C SER A 203 1.86 -15.82 0.24
N ASP A 204 1.58 -15.13 1.36
CA ASP A 204 0.26 -15.01 1.97
C ASP A 204 -0.36 -13.61 1.75
N GLY A 205 0.18 -12.83 0.82
CA GLY A 205 -0.23 -11.44 0.56
C GLY A 205 0.63 -10.40 1.27
N TRP A 206 0.10 -9.19 1.40
CA TRP A 206 0.82 -8.06 2.01
C TRP A 206 0.99 -8.26 3.51
N LYS A 207 2.23 -8.10 4.00
CA LYS A 207 2.56 -8.16 5.42
C LYS A 207 3.52 -7.02 5.82
N SER A 208 3.40 -6.50 7.03
CA SER A 208 4.32 -5.52 7.64
C SER A 208 4.61 -5.90 9.09
N ILE A 209 5.69 -5.36 9.66
CA ILE A 209 6.06 -5.65 11.06
C ILE A 209 5.01 -5.05 12.01
N SER A 210 4.47 -3.87 11.67
CA SER A 210 3.36 -3.22 12.39
C SER A 210 2.18 -2.94 11.46
N PRO A 211 1.25 -3.91 11.30
CA PRO A 211 0.05 -3.70 10.47
C PRO A 211 -0.88 -2.62 11.00
N GLU A 212 -0.87 -2.36 12.31
CA GLU A 212 -1.64 -1.27 12.92
C GLU A 212 -1.15 0.09 12.43
N ASN A 213 0.17 0.30 12.38
CA ASN A 213 0.75 1.53 11.82
C ASN A 213 0.48 1.62 10.31
N THR A 214 0.56 0.50 9.58
CA THR A 214 0.16 0.48 8.16
C THR A 214 -1.30 0.88 7.99
N ALA A 215 -2.21 0.43 8.87
CA ALA A 215 -3.63 0.76 8.79
C ALA A 215 -3.91 2.22 9.18
N ALA A 216 -3.17 2.78 10.14
CA ALA A 216 -3.22 4.21 10.45
C ALA A 216 -2.78 5.06 9.24
N GLU A 217 -1.83 4.53 8.49
CA GLU A 217 -1.23 5.14 7.32
C GLU A 217 -2.10 5.01 6.04
N ASN A 218 -2.68 3.83 5.80
CA ASN A 218 -3.62 3.52 4.72
C ASN A 218 -4.67 2.50 5.20
N PRO A 219 -5.84 2.94 5.67
CA PRO A 219 -6.89 2.07 6.21
C PRO A 219 -7.52 1.10 5.19
N ARG A 220 -7.27 1.29 3.89
CA ARG A 220 -7.83 0.45 2.82
C ARG A 220 -6.92 -0.72 2.46
N LEU A 221 -5.68 -0.73 2.95
CA LEU A 221 -4.71 -1.77 2.67
C LEU A 221 -4.80 -2.85 3.76
N LEU A 222 -5.26 -4.05 3.39
CA LEU A 222 -5.28 -5.19 4.29
C LEU A 222 -3.88 -5.81 4.38
N VAL A 223 -3.30 -5.79 5.57
CA VAL A 223 -1.92 -6.23 5.82
C VAL A 223 -1.89 -7.17 7.02
N GLY A 224 -1.23 -8.31 6.85
CA GLY A 224 -0.96 -9.25 7.94
C GLY A 224 0.34 -8.93 8.68
N VAL A 225 0.56 -9.58 9.83
CA VAL A 225 1.83 -9.45 10.56
C VAL A 225 2.95 -10.16 9.81
N LEU A 226 4.05 -9.44 9.56
CA LEU A 226 5.30 -9.98 9.03
C LEU A 226 6.12 -10.58 10.16
N ALA A 227 6.55 -11.82 10.00
CA ALA A 227 7.32 -12.57 10.99
C ALA A 227 8.52 -13.28 10.38
N VAL A 228 9.49 -13.64 11.23
CA VAL A 228 10.58 -14.55 10.84
C VAL A 228 9.96 -15.87 10.35
N GLY A 229 10.46 -16.37 9.22
CA GLY A 229 9.90 -17.54 8.54
C GLY A 229 8.99 -17.21 7.35
N ASP A 230 8.47 -15.98 7.26
CA ASP A 230 7.69 -15.55 6.10
C ASP A 230 8.55 -15.51 4.82
N LEU A 231 7.89 -15.76 3.71
CA LEU A 231 8.48 -15.82 2.38
C LEU A 231 8.13 -14.54 1.60
N VAL A 232 9.13 -13.72 1.28
CA VAL A 232 8.94 -12.44 0.55
C VAL A 232 9.29 -12.60 -0.92
N LEU A 233 8.46 -12.04 -1.80
CA LEU A 233 8.69 -12.07 -3.24
C LEU A 233 9.91 -11.20 -3.63
N ASP A 234 10.84 -11.78 -4.39
CA ASP A 234 12.01 -11.10 -4.91
C ASP A 234 11.87 -10.68 -6.38
N SER A 235 12.80 -9.86 -6.86
CA SER A 235 12.84 -9.40 -8.25
C SER A 235 13.21 -10.48 -9.27
N LYS A 236 13.49 -11.70 -8.84
CA LYS A 236 13.72 -12.87 -9.69
C LYS A 236 12.50 -13.80 -9.69
N ASN A 237 11.39 -13.36 -9.10
CA ASN A 237 10.14 -14.11 -8.98
C ASN A 237 10.27 -15.38 -8.11
N ASN A 238 11.15 -15.33 -7.11
CA ASN A 238 11.30 -16.33 -6.07
C ASN A 238 10.77 -15.80 -4.75
N PHE A 239 10.42 -16.73 -3.86
CA PHE A 239 10.01 -16.43 -2.50
C PHE A 239 11.16 -16.74 -1.54
N ILE A 240 11.70 -15.69 -0.91
CA ILE A 240 12.89 -15.79 -0.06
C ILE A 240 12.48 -15.63 1.40
N LYS A 241 12.91 -16.59 2.23
CA LYS A 241 12.58 -16.64 3.66
C LYS A 241 13.31 -15.58 4.47
N ILE A 242 12.59 -14.89 5.36
CA ILE A 242 13.16 -14.04 6.41
C ILE A 242 13.75 -14.93 7.50
N ILE A 243 15.02 -14.70 7.87
CA ILE A 243 15.72 -15.46 8.92
C ILE A 243 16.03 -14.62 10.16
N SER A 244 16.12 -13.29 10.05
CA SER A 244 16.19 -12.39 11.20
C SER A 244 15.51 -11.05 10.91
N MET A 245 15.02 -10.42 11.98
CA MET A 245 14.53 -9.05 11.98
C MET A 245 15.14 -8.34 13.20
N GLU A 246 15.85 -7.25 12.96
CA GLU A 246 16.62 -6.51 13.97
C GLU A 246 16.19 -5.04 13.96
N TYR A 247 15.75 -4.52 15.10
CA TYR A 247 15.49 -3.08 15.24
C TYR A 247 16.81 -2.30 15.20
N ILE A 248 16.85 -1.21 14.43
CA ILE A 248 17.97 -0.29 14.35
C ILE A 248 17.55 1.02 15.04
N PRO A 249 18.12 1.34 16.23
CA PRO A 249 17.81 2.59 16.90
C PRO A 249 18.45 3.78 16.19
N GLY A 250 17.78 4.92 16.27
CA GLY A 250 18.31 6.21 15.84
C GLY A 250 17.61 6.77 14.61
N LYS A 251 17.70 8.09 14.47
CA LYS A 251 17.13 8.83 13.34
C LYS A 251 17.98 8.64 12.09
N ILE A 252 17.33 8.39 10.97
CA ILE A 252 17.97 8.23 9.66
C ILE A 252 17.14 8.92 8.58
N GLN A 253 17.83 9.46 7.58
CA GLN A 253 17.17 9.96 6.37
C GLN A 253 16.55 8.78 5.62
N THR A 254 15.27 8.89 5.30
CA THR A 254 14.53 7.86 4.57
C THR A 254 13.84 8.44 3.34
N TYR A 255 13.37 7.56 2.47
CA TYR A 255 12.76 7.89 1.19
C TYR A 255 11.62 6.93 0.85
N ASN A 256 10.64 7.41 0.08
CA ASN A 256 9.60 6.58 -0.51
C ASN A 256 9.19 7.08 -1.91
N LEU A 257 8.75 6.16 -2.78
CA LEU A 257 8.19 6.44 -4.09
C LEU A 257 6.67 6.61 -3.96
N LYS A 258 6.25 7.69 -3.27
CA LYS A 258 4.88 7.89 -2.77
C LYS A 258 3.78 7.59 -3.78
N SER A 259 3.97 7.90 -5.07
CA SER A 259 3.02 7.51 -6.11
C SER A 259 3.70 7.17 -7.43
N VAL A 260 3.08 6.24 -8.16
CA VAL A 260 3.54 5.67 -9.43
C VAL A 260 2.33 5.44 -10.34
N THR A 261 2.52 5.47 -11.66
CA THR A 261 1.39 5.35 -12.63
C THR A 261 0.67 4.00 -12.63
N GLY A 262 1.22 3.00 -11.96
CA GLY A 262 0.86 1.59 -12.17
C GLY A 262 0.34 0.92 -10.90
N PHE A 263 1.12 -0.03 -10.40
CA PHE A 263 0.64 -1.09 -9.51
C PHE A 263 0.89 -0.80 -8.01
N ASN A 264 1.16 0.46 -7.64
CA ASN A 264 1.40 0.87 -6.25
C ASN A 264 2.49 0.05 -5.53
N ASN A 265 3.48 -0.41 -6.27
CA ASN A 265 4.55 -1.23 -5.74
C ASN A 265 5.82 -1.09 -6.57
N PHE A 266 6.96 -1.36 -5.95
CA PHE A 266 8.27 -1.36 -6.59
C PHE A 266 9.21 -2.32 -5.87
N TYR A 267 10.35 -2.63 -6.50
CA TYR A 267 11.37 -3.47 -5.87
C TYR A 267 12.46 -2.63 -5.21
N ALA A 268 12.63 -2.83 -3.90
CA ALA A 268 13.67 -2.21 -3.06
C ALA A 268 14.61 -3.31 -2.52
N ASP A 269 15.92 -3.17 -2.74
CA ASP A 269 16.94 -4.21 -2.51
C ASP A 269 16.50 -5.61 -2.98
N GLY A 270 15.81 -5.61 -4.13
CA GLY A 270 15.31 -6.81 -4.79
C GLY A 270 14.07 -7.45 -4.13
N LYS A 271 13.41 -6.83 -3.15
CA LYS A 271 12.16 -7.30 -2.54
C LYS A 271 10.98 -6.44 -2.97
N LEU A 272 9.83 -7.05 -3.22
CA LEU A 272 8.62 -6.32 -3.62
C LEU A 272 7.99 -5.62 -2.42
N ALA A 273 7.89 -4.29 -2.50
CA ALA A 273 7.32 -3.44 -1.48
C ALA A 273 6.17 -2.60 -2.03
N HIS A 274 5.19 -2.32 -1.17
CA HIS A 274 4.07 -1.45 -1.50
C HIS A 274 4.50 0.02 -1.38
N ASN A 275 4.00 0.90 -2.24
CA ASN A 275 4.33 2.34 -2.17
C ASN A 275 3.39 3.16 -1.27
N LYS A 276 2.42 2.47 -0.65
CA LYS A 276 1.41 2.95 0.31
C LYS A 276 0.28 3.82 -0.28
N ASP A 277 0.34 4.18 -1.56
CA ASP A 277 -0.80 4.80 -2.25
C ASP A 277 -1.77 3.72 -2.79
N GLY A 278 -3.07 4.02 -2.85
CA GLY A 278 -4.10 3.13 -3.40
C GLY A 278 -4.46 1.89 -2.58
N VAL A 279 -5.05 0.88 -3.25
CA VAL A 279 -5.52 -0.40 -2.67
C VAL A 279 -4.59 -1.55 -3.08
N ALA A 280 -4.65 -2.68 -2.36
CA ALA A 280 -3.91 -3.90 -2.71
C ALA A 280 -4.21 -4.39 -4.13
N LEU A 281 -3.20 -5.04 -4.74
CA LEU A 281 -3.24 -5.72 -6.04
C LEU A 281 -4.47 -6.60 -6.26
#